data_AF-A0A150NN18-F1
#
_entry.id   AF-A0A150NN18-F1
#
_cell.length_a   1.000
_cell.length_b   1.000
_cell.length_c   1.000
_cell.angle_alpha   90.00
_cell.angle_beta   90.00
_cell.angle_gamma   90.00
#
_symmetry.space_group_name_H-M   'P 1'
#
loop_
_entity.id
_entity.type
_entity.pdbx_description
1 polymer ?
#
loop_
_entity_poly.entity_id
_entity_poly.type
_entity_poly.pdbx_seq_one_letter_code
_entity_poly.pdbx_strand_id
1 'polypeptide(L)' 'MKNKKEQWKPRIVNIMADGSVIEDLTGYVIPAGHSYYDIILGMNKQSNEEDVA' A
#
# COMPACT_ATOMS: atom_id res chain seq x y z
N MET A 1 27.89 -14.04 13.81
CA MET A 1 26.46 -13.67 13.85
C MET A 1 26.10 -13.08 12.50
N LYS A 2 25.24 -13.72 11.69
CA LYS A 2 24.78 -13.12 10.42
C LYS A 2 23.67 -12.12 10.77
N ASN A 3 23.85 -10.84 10.47
CA ASN A 3 22.79 -9.83 10.61
C ASN A 3 21.61 -10.27 9.74
N LYS A 4 20.47 -10.58 10.36
CA LYS A 4 19.20 -10.66 9.63
C LYS A 4 18.94 -9.26 9.10
N LYS A 5 19.10 -9.07 7.78
CA LYS A 5 18.59 -7.86 7.12
C LYS A 5 17.09 -7.83 7.41
N GLU A 6 16.60 -6.77 8.03
CA GLU A 6 15.16 -6.59 8.20
C GLU A 6 14.49 -6.73 6.82
N GLN A 7 13.48 -7.59 6.75
CA GLN A 7 12.65 -7.67 5.54
C GLN A 7 12.04 -6.29 5.32
N TRP A 8 12.20 -5.76 4.12
CA TRP A 8 11.56 -4.52 3.71
C TRP A 8 10.05 -4.69 3.82
N LYS A 9 9.37 -3.75 4.50
CA LYS A 9 7.91 -3.73 4.63
C LYS A 9 7.35 -2.54 3.86
N PRO A 10 6.55 -2.74 2.80
CA PRO A 10 5.92 -1.63 2.11
C PRO A 10 4.98 -0.87 3.05
N ARG A 11 5.01 0.47 3.00
CA ARG A 11 4.03 1.34 3.67
C ARG A 11 3.28 2.14 2.61
N ILE A 12 1.95 2.12 2.68
CA ILE A 12 1.08 2.94 1.84
C ILE A 12 0.87 4.29 2.55
N VAL A 13 1.02 5.39 1.81
CA VAL A 13 0.78 6.75 2.30
C VAL A 13 -0.19 7.43 1.34
N ASN A 14 -1.34 7.90 1.83
CA ASN A 14 -2.33 8.58 1.00
C ASN A 14 -2.05 10.09 1.04
N ILE A 15 -1.90 10.70 -0.14
CA ILE A 15 -1.67 12.13 -0.30
C ILE A 15 -2.81 12.70 -1.12
N MET A 16 -3.47 13.72 -0.57
CA MET A 16 -4.59 14.41 -1.20
C MET A 16 -4.10 15.41 -2.26
N ALA A 17 -5.01 15.91 -3.10
CA ALA A 17 -4.67 16.89 -4.14
C ALA A 17 -4.13 18.22 -3.58
N ASP A 18 -4.47 18.56 -2.34
CA ASP A 18 -3.94 19.71 -1.61
C ASP A 18 -2.59 19.43 -0.92
N GLY A 19 -2.04 18.22 -1.09
CA GLY A 19 -0.77 17.79 -0.51
C GLY A 19 -0.88 17.28 0.93
N SER A 20 -2.08 17.27 1.53
CA SER A 20 -2.26 16.73 2.88
C SER A 20 -2.08 15.21 2.90
N VAL A 21 -1.44 14.71 3.96
CA VAL A 21 -1.30 13.27 4.20
C VAL A 21 -2.48 12.80 5.03
N ILE A 22 -3.18 11.77 4.57
CA ILE A 22 -4.33 11.17 5.26
C ILE A 22 -4.00 9.73 5.62
N GLU A 23 -3.93 9.46 6.93
CA GLU A 23 -3.74 8.09 7.44
C GLU A 23 -5.07 7.34 7.62
N ASP A 24 -6.15 8.06 7.93
CA ASP A 24 -7.50 7.51 8.08
C ASP A 24 -8.41 7.98 6.94
N LEU A 25 -8.72 7.06 6.03
CA LEU A 25 -9.63 7.30 4.91
C LEU A 25 -11.11 7.15 5.30
N THR A 26 -11.42 6.90 6.58
CA THR A 26 -12.82 6.81 7.06
C THR A 26 -13.56 8.11 6.74
N GLY A 27 -14.70 8.00 6.05
CA GLY A 27 -15.50 9.15 5.60
C GLY A 27 -15.15 9.67 4.22
N TYR A 28 -14.11 9.14 3.55
CA TYR A 28 -13.79 9.46 2.16
C TYR A 28 -14.34 8.40 1.20
N VAL A 29 -14.88 8.86 0.07
CA VAL A 29 -15.32 7.97 -1.02
C VAL A 29 -14.31 8.05 -2.15
N ILE A 30 -13.64 6.93 -2.42
CA ILE A 30 -12.77 6.78 -3.59
C ILE A 30 -13.67 6.34 -4.76
N PRO A 31 -13.73 7.11 -5.87
CA PRO A 31 -14.63 6.79 -6.96
C PRO A 31 -14.25 5.49 -7.65
N ALA A 32 -15.25 4.81 -8.22
CA ALA A 32 -15.03 3.63 -9.04
C ALA A 32 -14.15 3.98 -10.27
N GLY A 33 -13.25 3.08 -10.63
CA GLY A 33 -12.28 3.29 -11.72
C GLY A 33 -11.06 4.12 -11.35
N HIS A 34 -10.92 4.52 -10.08
CA HIS A 34 -9.70 5.19 -9.61
C HIS A 34 -8.54 4.18 -9.47
N SER A 35 -7.33 4.60 -9.87
CA SER A 35 -6.11 3.77 -9.86
C SER A 35 -5.72 3.23 -8.48
N TYR A 36 -6.25 3.81 -7.41
CA TYR A 36 -6.09 3.35 -6.03
C TYR A 36 -6.37 1.84 -5.87
N TYR A 37 -7.42 1.35 -6.53
CA TYR A 37 -7.79 -0.08 -6.45
C TYR A 37 -6.77 -0.97 -7.16
N ASP A 38 -6.27 -0.54 -8.33
CA ASP A 38 -5.26 -1.29 -9.08
C ASP A 38 -3.94 -1.38 -8.30
N ILE A 39 -3.55 -0.31 -7.61
CA ILE A 39 -2.33 -0.25 -6.79
C ILE A 39 -2.45 -1.23 -5.61
N ILE A 40 -3.55 -1.18 -4.84
CA ILE A 40 -3.74 -2.08 -3.68
C ILE A 40 -3.84 -3.53 -4.12
N LEU A 41 -4.50 -3.80 -5.25
CA LEU A 41 -4.58 -5.15 -5.81
C LEU A 41 -3.20 -5.67 -6.22
N GLY A 42 -2.38 -4.82 -6.87
CA GLY A 42 -1.01 -5.16 -7.25
C GLY A 42 -0.12 -5.48 -6.04
N MET A 43 -0.19 -4.68 -4.98
CA MET A 43 0.58 -4.89 -3.75
C MET A 43 0.19 -6.18 -3.02
N ASN A 44 -1.11 -6.50 -2.97
CA ASN A 44 -1.58 -7.75 -2.38
C ASN A 44 -1.04 -8.96 -3.14
N LYS A 45 -1.00 -8.92 -4.49
CA LYS A 45 -0.46 -10.03 -5.30
C LYS A 45 1.02 -10.27 -5.00
N GLN A 46 1.84 -9.21 -5.00
CA GLN A 46 3.27 -9.29 -4.69
C GLN A 46 3.51 -9.88 -3.29
N SER A 47 2.74 -9.43 -2.29
CA SER A 47 2.88 -9.94 -0.91
C SER A 47 2.54 -11.43 -0.77
N ASN A 48 1.61 -11.95 -1.59
CA ASN A 48 1.27 -13.38 -1.58
C ASN A 48 2.27 -14.22 -2.39
N GLU A 49 2.88 -13.68 -3.44
CA GLU A 49 3.89 -14.40 -4.22
C GLU A 49 5.21 -14.56 -3.43
N GLU A 50 5.54 -13.62 -2.54
CA GLU A 50 6.71 -13.71 -1.64
C GLU A 50 6.51 -14.69 -0.46
N ASP A 51 5.27 -15.08 -0.12
CA ASP A 51 4.97 -16.03 0.97
C ASP A 51 4.91 -17.49 0.51
N VAL A 52 4.82 -17.73 -0.82
CA VAL A 52 4.68 -19.07 -1.43
C VAL A 52 6.00 -19.53 -2.10
N ALA A 53 7.09 -18.77 -1.98
CA ALA A 53 8.38 -19.02 -2.64
C ALA A 53 9.49 -19.52 -1.68
#